data_AF-A0A955BG61-F1
#
_entry.id   AF-A0A955BG61-F1
#
_cell.length_a   1.000
_cell.length_b   1.000
_cell.length_c   1.000
_cell.angle_alpha   90.00
_cell.angle_beta   90.00
_cell.angle_gamma   90.00
#
_symmetry.space_group_name_H-M   'P 1'
#
loop_
_entity.id
_entity.type
_entity.pdbx_description
1 polymer ?
#
loop_
_entity_poly.entity_id
_entity_poly.type
_entity_poly.pdbx_seq_one_letter_code
_entity_poly.pdbx_strand_id
1 'polypeptide(L)'
;MYRYMLGVMLLAVALMSGCGRSTKSVRVEVPPAVEQIRMTLQPYADSGQLDSGVVALHDQIEALKADDPAKAATLESDLTELEGLKTPDKVKAKAQEMLGKL
;
A
#
# COMPACT_ATOMS: atom_id res chain seq x y z
N MET A 1 10.02 21.40 53.85
CA MET A 1 9.39 22.00 52.64
C MET A 1 10.25 21.93 51.38
N TYR A 2 11.60 21.83 51.46
CA TYR A 2 12.49 21.72 50.30
C TYR A 2 12.51 20.36 49.56
N ARG A 3 12.02 19.27 50.18
CA ARG A 3 11.99 17.92 49.56
C ARG A 3 10.99 17.80 48.40
N TYR A 4 9.89 18.54 48.43
CA TYR A 4 8.90 18.57 47.35
C TYR A 4 9.29 19.55 46.22
N MET A 5 10.17 20.52 46.51
CA MET A 5 10.64 21.50 45.54
C MET A 5 11.71 20.92 44.59
N LEU A 6 12.52 19.96 45.07
CA LEU A 6 13.53 19.26 44.25
C LEU A 6 12.89 18.28 43.25
N GLY A 7 11.73 17.70 43.57
CA GLY A 7 11.04 16.72 42.73
C GLY A 7 10.34 17.35 41.51
N VAL A 8 9.83 18.57 41.64
CA VAL A 8 9.14 19.27 40.54
C VAL A 8 10.13 19.86 39.52
N MET A 9 11.33 20.25 39.96
CA MET A 9 12.36 20.82 39.08
C MET A 9 13.02 19.77 38.17
N LEU A 10 13.09 18.50 38.60
CA LEU A 10 13.62 17.39 37.79
C LEU A 10 12.64 16.92 36.71
N LEU A 11 11.33 17.13 36.89
CA LEU A 11 10.31 16.77 35.90
C LEU A 11 10.25 17.75 34.71
N ALA A 12 10.73 18.99 34.89
CA ALA A 12 10.74 20.02 33.84
C ALA A 12 11.83 19.79 32.77
N VAL A 13 12.92 19.07 33.10
CA VAL A 13 14.04 18.82 32.16
C VAL A 13 13.71 17.68 31.17
N ALA A 14 12.77 16.79 31.50
CA ALA A 14 12.37 15.69 30.63
C ALA A 14 11.52 16.13 29.43
N LEU A 15 10.90 17.31 29.48
CA LEU A 15 10.07 17.85 28.38
C LEU A 15 10.88 18.59 27.30
N MET A 16 12.18 18.85 27.52
CA MET A 16 13.06 19.47 26.52
C MET A 16 13.92 18.48 25.73
N SER A 17 13.76 17.16 25.94
CA SER A 17 14.29 16.16 25.01
C SER A 17 13.36 16.08 23.79
N GLY A 18 13.40 17.15 23.01
CA GLY A 18 12.75 17.23 21.72
C GLY A 18 13.21 16.07 20.86
N CYS A 19 12.25 15.26 20.40
CA CYS A 19 12.42 14.44 19.22
C CYS A 19 12.35 15.37 18.00
N GLY A 20 13.33 16.27 17.89
CA GLY A 20 13.62 17.01 16.68
C GLY A 20 14.27 16.07 15.67
N ARG A 21 13.57 15.01 15.27
CA ARG A 21 13.99 14.21 14.13
C ARG A 21 13.56 15.00 12.91
N SER A 22 14.45 15.88 12.47
CA SER A 22 14.46 16.41 11.12
C SER A 22 14.36 15.21 10.18
N THR A 23 13.15 14.94 9.71
CA THR A 23 12.93 14.05 8.59
C THR A 23 13.56 14.79 7.42
N LYS A 24 14.80 14.42 7.07
CA LYS A 24 15.24 14.54 5.69
C LYS A 24 14.06 14.04 4.88
N SER A 25 13.52 14.89 4.01
CA SER A 25 12.61 14.49 2.95
C SER A 25 13.38 13.43 2.16
N VAL A 26 13.22 12.17 2.57
CA VAL A 26 13.54 11.04 1.75
C VAL A 26 12.51 11.17 0.66
N ARG A 27 12.97 11.57 -0.53
CA ARG A 27 12.20 11.43 -1.75
C ARG A 27 11.83 9.96 -1.80
N VAL A 28 10.60 9.66 -1.40
CA VAL A 28 10.05 8.32 -1.56
C VAL A 28 9.91 8.20 -3.06
N GLU A 29 10.85 7.47 -3.66
CA GLU A 29 10.72 7.07 -5.05
C GLU A 29 9.54 6.12 -5.06
N VAL A 30 8.38 6.67 -5.44
CA VAL A 30 7.15 5.91 -5.57
C VAL A 30 7.45 4.84 -6.62
N PRO A 31 7.42 3.55 -6.26
CA PRO A 31 7.69 2.50 -7.23
C PRO A 31 6.72 2.63 -8.40
N PRO A 32 7.14 2.30 -9.63
CA PRO A 32 6.29 2.43 -10.81
C PRO A 32 4.96 1.71 -10.59
N ALA A 33 3.87 2.25 -11.15
CA ALA A 33 2.51 1.74 -10.94
C ALA A 33 2.43 0.22 -11.16
N VAL A 34 3.14 -0.30 -12.16
CA VAL A 34 3.26 -1.73 -12.48
C VAL A 34 3.75 -2.58 -11.30
N GLU A 35 4.76 -2.12 -10.56
CA GLU A 35 5.28 -2.85 -9.40
C GLU A 35 4.30 -2.84 -8.23
N GLN A 36 3.59 -1.73 -8.03
CA GLN A 36 2.54 -1.66 -7.01
C GLN A 36 1.40 -2.63 -7.32
N ILE A 37 0.93 -2.66 -8.57
CA ILE A 37 -0.10 -3.58 -9.05
C ILE A 37 0.37 -5.03 -8.86
N ARG A 38 1.63 -5.34 -9.20
CA ARG A 38 2.22 -6.67 -8.97
C ARG A 38 2.18 -7.07 -7.51
N MET A 39 2.62 -6.20 -6.60
CA MET A 39 2.63 -6.46 -5.16
C MET A 39 1.23 -6.70 -4.59
N THR A 40 0.21 -6.03 -5.11
CA THR A 40 -1.19 -6.20 -4.69
C THR A 40 -1.81 -7.47 -5.28
N LEU A 41 -1.48 -7.85 -6.52
CA LEU A 41 -2.01 -9.05 -7.18
C LEU A 41 -1.37 -10.35 -6.70
N GLN A 42 -0.10 -10.33 -6.29
CA GLN A 42 0.64 -11.52 -5.88
C GLN A 42 -0.08 -12.32 -4.76
N PRO A 43 -0.53 -11.68 -3.66
CA PRO A 43 -1.30 -12.36 -2.62
C PRO A 43 -2.59 -13.00 -3.14
N TYR A 44 -3.24 -12.41 -4.15
CA TYR A 44 -4.46 -12.97 -4.73
C TYR A 44 -4.16 -14.17 -5.64
N ALA A 45 -3.05 -14.13 -6.37
CA ALA A 45 -2.54 -15.27 -7.13
C ALA A 45 -2.13 -16.44 -6.23
N ASP A 46 -1.57 -16.16 -5.06
CA ASP A 46 -1.11 -17.19 -4.11
C ASP A 46 -2.26 -17.77 -3.28
N SER A 47 -3.13 -16.91 -2.74
CA SER A 47 -4.18 -17.31 -1.78
C SER A 47 -5.54 -17.56 -2.43
N GLY A 48 -5.84 -16.90 -3.55
CA GLY A 48 -7.17 -16.90 -4.16
C GLY A 48 -8.20 -16.10 -3.36
N GLN A 49 -7.77 -15.32 -2.38
CA GLN A 49 -8.65 -14.57 -1.50
C GLN A 49 -8.52 -13.08 -1.76
N LEU A 50 -9.64 -12.46 -2.16
CA LEU A 50 -9.73 -11.01 -2.25
C LEU A 50 -9.92 -10.42 -0.86
N ASP A 51 -9.23 -9.32 -0.63
CA ASP A 51 -9.32 -8.54 0.60
C ASP A 51 -9.59 -7.07 0.24
N SER A 52 -9.69 -6.21 1.26
CA SER A 52 -9.78 -4.76 1.14
C SER A 52 -8.71 -4.12 0.24
N GLY A 53 -7.58 -4.78 0.01
CA GLY A 53 -6.55 -4.34 -0.94
C GLY A 53 -7.00 -4.23 -2.40
N VAL A 54 -8.15 -4.82 -2.78
CA VAL A 54 -8.68 -4.73 -4.15
C VAL A 54 -9.04 -3.29 -4.54
N VAL A 55 -9.43 -2.46 -3.56
CA VAL A 55 -9.66 -1.02 -3.78
C VAL A 55 -8.36 -0.31 -4.12
N ALA A 56 -7.26 -0.65 -3.43
CA ALA A 56 -5.95 -0.09 -3.75
C ALA A 56 -5.47 -0.54 -5.13
N LEU A 57 -5.82 -1.76 -5.57
CA LEU A 57 -5.52 -2.24 -6.91
C LEU A 57 -6.21 -1.39 -7.99
N HIS A 58 -7.46 -0.97 -7.77
CA HIS A 58 -8.17 -0.05 -8.66
C HIS A 58 -7.42 1.28 -8.82
N ASP A 59 -7.06 1.91 -7.70
CA ASP A 59 -6.33 3.19 -7.70
C ASP A 59 -4.96 3.08 -8.41
N GLN A 60 -4.26 1.95 -8.22
CA GLN A 60 -2.98 1.68 -8.86
C GLN A 60 -3.12 1.48 -10.38
N ILE A 61 -4.16 0.81 -10.84
CA ILE A 61 -4.45 0.65 -12.26
C ILE A 61 -4.88 1.99 -12.87
N GLU A 62 -5.63 2.81 -12.14
CA GLU A 62 -5.98 4.15 -12.59
C GLU A 62 -4.74 5.04 -12.75
N ALA A 63 -3.79 4.96 -11.80
CA ALA A 63 -2.50 5.63 -11.91
C ALA A 63 -1.69 5.16 -13.13
N LEU A 64 -1.78 3.87 -13.50
CA LEU A 64 -1.13 3.33 -14.69
C LEU A 64 -1.65 3.96 -15.99
N LYS A 65 -2.87 4.53 -16.03
CA LYS A 65 -3.39 5.21 -17.23
C LYS A 65 -2.51 6.37 -17.69
N ALA A 66 -1.78 7.00 -16.77
CA ALA A 66 -0.86 8.09 -17.07
C ALA A 66 0.38 7.61 -17.86
N ASP A 67 0.81 6.37 -17.63
CA ASP A 67 2.00 5.78 -18.23
C ASP A 67 1.66 4.86 -19.42
N ASP A 68 0.65 4.00 -19.26
CA ASP A 68 0.21 3.00 -20.23
C ASP A 68 -1.32 2.80 -20.18
N PRO A 69 -2.09 3.62 -20.93
CA PRO A 69 -3.55 3.56 -20.91
C PRO A 69 -4.12 2.28 -21.51
N ALA A 70 -3.41 1.64 -22.45
CA ALA A 70 -3.87 0.39 -23.06
C ALA A 70 -3.76 -0.78 -22.07
N LYS A 71 -2.64 -0.86 -21.34
CA LYS A 71 -2.44 -1.85 -20.29
C LYS A 71 -3.41 -1.60 -19.12
N ALA A 72 -3.59 -0.35 -18.71
CA ALA A 72 -4.54 0.01 -17.66
C ALA A 72 -5.97 -0.42 -18.02
N ALA A 73 -6.46 -0.12 -19.23
CA ALA A 73 -7.81 -0.53 -19.66
C ALA A 73 -8.00 -2.06 -19.66
N THR A 74 -6.96 -2.81 -20.04
CA THR A 74 -6.99 -4.28 -19.98
C THR A 74 -7.10 -4.77 -18.53
N LEU A 75 -6.29 -4.21 -17.64
CA LEU A 75 -6.27 -4.58 -16.21
C LEU A 75 -7.55 -4.16 -15.48
N GLU A 76 -8.19 -3.04 -15.84
CA GLU A 76 -9.49 -2.65 -15.26
C GLU A 76 -10.59 -3.65 -15.60
N SER A 77 -10.63 -4.12 -16.84
CA SER A 77 -11.58 -5.16 -17.26
C SER A 77 -11.33 -6.45 -16.47
N ASP A 78 -10.06 -6.85 -16.33
CA ASP A 78 -9.69 -8.04 -15.58
C ASP A 78 -9.99 -7.93 -14.09
N LEU A 79 -9.80 -6.75 -13.50
CA LEU A 79 -10.12 -6.46 -12.11
C LEU A 79 -11.62 -6.60 -11.86
N THR A 80 -12.44 -6.06 -12.74
CA THR A 80 -13.91 -6.17 -12.66
C THR A 80 -14.35 -7.64 -12.70
N GLU A 81 -13.72 -8.45 -13.55
CA GLU A 81 -13.96 -9.90 -13.58
C GLU A 81 -13.52 -10.55 -12.27
N LEU A 82 -12.31 -10.24 -11.79
CA LEU A 82 -11.71 -10.78 -10.56
C LEU A 82 -12.60 -10.51 -9.34
N GLU A 83 -13.11 -9.29 -9.17
CA GLU A 83 -14.07 -8.92 -8.11
C GLU A 83 -15.38 -9.72 -8.16
N GLY A 84 -15.79 -10.15 -9.36
CA GLY A 84 -16.96 -11.00 -9.56
C GLY A 84 -16.74 -12.48 -9.20
N LEU A 85 -15.49 -12.92 -9.02
CA LEU A 85 -15.16 -14.32 -8.76
C LEU A 85 -15.37 -14.68 -7.28
N LYS A 86 -16.15 -15.74 -7.04
CA LYS A 86 -16.48 -16.22 -5.68
C LYS A 86 -15.68 -17.44 -5.24
N THR A 87 -14.90 -18.02 -6.14
CA THR A 87 -14.16 -19.26 -5.90
C THR A 87 -12.67 -18.98 -5.93
N PRO A 88 -11.92 -19.46 -4.93
CA PRO A 88 -10.50 -19.13 -4.79
C PRO A 88 -9.67 -19.56 -6.00
N ASP A 89 -9.94 -20.72 -6.59
CA ASP A 89 -9.21 -21.18 -7.78
C ASP A 89 -9.35 -20.24 -8.97
N LYS A 90 -10.54 -19.66 -9.17
CA LYS A 90 -10.75 -18.68 -10.24
C LYS A 90 -10.06 -17.36 -9.94
N VAL A 91 -10.10 -16.90 -8.68
CA VAL A 91 -9.38 -15.70 -8.25
C VAL A 91 -7.88 -15.86 -8.50
N LYS A 92 -7.29 -17.01 -8.12
CA LYS A 92 -5.87 -17.29 -8.40
C LYS A 92 -5.56 -17.23 -9.88
N ALA A 93 -6.34 -17.96 -10.69
CA ALA A 93 -6.13 -18.01 -12.14
C ALA A 93 -6.21 -16.61 -12.77
N LYS A 94 -7.21 -15.81 -12.38
CA LYS A 94 -7.38 -14.46 -12.90
C LYS A 94 -6.28 -13.52 -12.42
N ALA A 95 -5.86 -13.59 -11.16
CA ALA A 95 -4.75 -12.80 -10.64
C ALA A 95 -3.41 -13.17 -11.32
N GLN A 96 -3.16 -14.46 -11.59
CA GLN A 96 -1.99 -14.91 -12.35
C GLN A 96 -2.02 -14.41 -13.80
N GLU A 97 -3.18 -14.42 -14.44
CA GLU A 97 -3.37 -13.85 -15.77
C GLU A 97 -3.04 -12.35 -15.78
N MET A 98 -3.54 -11.58 -14.81
CA MET A 98 -3.24 -10.15 -14.67
C MET A 98 -1.74 -9.91 -14.44
N LEU A 99 -1.08 -10.72 -13.60
CA LEU A 99 0.36 -10.64 -13.37
C LEU A 99 1.19 -10.92 -14.63
N GLY A 100 0.70 -11.76 -15.54
CA GLY A 100 1.34 -12.05 -16.82
C GLY A 100 1.22 -10.92 -17.85
N LYS A 101 0.27 -9.99 -17.65
CA LYS A 101 0.04 -8.82 -18.52
C LYS A 101 0.86 -7.58 -18.09
N LEU A 102 1.47 -7.62 -16.91
CA LEU A 102 2.34 -6.57 -16.35
C LEU A 102 3.75 -6.63 -16.95
#